data_AF-A0A6C0BF09-F1
#
_entry.id   AF-A0A6C0BF09-F1
#
_cell.length_a   1.000
_cell.length_b   1.000
_cell.length_c   1.000
_cell.angle_alpha   90.00
_cell.angle_beta   90.00
_cell.angle_gamma   90.00
#
_symmetry.space_group_name_H-M   'P 1'
#
loop_
_entity.id
_entity.type
_entity.pdbx_description
1 polymer ?
#
loop_
_entity_poly.entity_id
_entity_poly.type
_entity_poly.pdbx_seq_one_letter_code
_entity_poly.pdbx_strand_id
1 'polypeptide(L)'
;MACFGKILNFIGYTFNFNDKSQIPPLDIETSKNNTYVAKIKTQQTESTVKKVFIYIYNIIIICIIMIQVPYAVYMSIKNKSVIDIGRTLFQFVILLQYYYGKKYFSNNHFYENIVCDKSLMNTMKIFAYIFVVVSIILSFINTYLLGTGHYIHVYTEVFNMSPNLSTQIVIYLLLFFNCIYSYIIFTVNACIFSINLVYHKNTVATYSTMLDDYIKNSMSTLKKLNIITIEYSQMKFKYENTVDLLTLLFSSLNFFGFSAIYFYINAFNLGSISAVEIINIIMFLIIDGIYLYAIMSVSSNILHISHIILSNNIIATLFETKRTVQTMPIHNKTLMSENKENNNDFYISNIYDLTRNIMISSISTEQMVDWLILQKIVKDPWKTFTIFGIQIDNTALLSRLLGIIISVLISIKIYNI
;
A
#
# COMPACT_ATOMS: atom_id res chain seq x y z
N MET A 1 -8.39 -18.18 12.20
CA MET A 1 -9.12 -16.92 11.90
C MET A 1 -9.56 -16.15 13.14
N ALA A 2 -9.90 -16.83 14.25
CA ALA A 2 -10.62 -16.19 15.37
C ALA A 2 -9.96 -14.95 16.00
N CYS A 3 -8.63 -14.90 16.17
CA CYS A 3 -8.03 -13.79 16.94
C CYS A 3 -7.73 -12.53 16.12
N PHE A 4 -7.20 -12.64 14.90
CA PHE A 4 -7.01 -11.47 14.02
C PHE A 4 -8.35 -10.84 13.64
N GLY A 5 -9.38 -11.66 13.38
CA GLY A 5 -10.75 -11.16 13.19
C GLY A 5 -11.29 -10.41 14.41
N LYS A 6 -10.94 -10.84 15.64
CA LYS A 6 -11.30 -10.10 16.87
C LYS A 6 -10.57 -8.76 16.96
N ILE A 7 -9.28 -8.68 16.59
CA ILE A 7 -8.52 -7.41 16.58
C ILE A 7 -9.14 -6.43 15.58
N LEU A 8 -9.47 -6.89 14.37
CA LEU A 8 -10.09 -6.05 13.36
C LEU A 8 -11.51 -5.61 13.77
N ASN A 9 -12.30 -6.50 14.34
CA ASN A 9 -13.61 -6.15 14.90
C ASN A 9 -13.48 -5.14 16.05
N PHE A 10 -12.46 -5.27 16.90
CA PHE A 10 -12.16 -4.30 17.96
C PHE A 10 -11.81 -2.91 17.40
N ILE A 11 -11.20 -2.84 16.22
CA ILE A 11 -10.93 -1.57 15.52
C ILE A 11 -12.19 -1.08 14.77
N GLY A 12 -13.26 -1.87 14.68
CA GLY A 12 -14.47 -1.53 13.92
C GLY A 12 -14.38 -1.89 12.43
N TYR A 13 -13.39 -2.68 12.02
CA TYR A 13 -13.29 -3.22 10.68
C TYR A 13 -14.15 -4.46 10.52
N THR A 14 -15.06 -4.42 9.55
CA THR A 14 -16.00 -5.50 9.28
C THR A 14 -15.64 -6.21 7.99
N PHE A 15 -15.72 -7.53 8.02
CA PHE A 15 -15.61 -8.34 6.83
C PHE A 15 -16.98 -8.66 6.27
N ASN A 16 -17.25 -8.21 5.05
CA ASN A 16 -18.43 -8.67 4.33
C ASN A 16 -18.02 -9.77 3.34
N PHE A 17 -17.70 -10.96 3.85
CA PHE A 17 -17.35 -12.12 3.01
C PHE A 17 -18.59 -12.81 2.42
N ASN A 18 -19.80 -12.40 2.83
CA ASN A 18 -21.04 -13.10 2.48
C ASN A 18 -21.64 -12.69 1.12
N ASP A 19 -21.10 -11.67 0.46
CA ASP A 19 -21.81 -11.01 -0.65
C ASP A 19 -21.27 -11.28 -2.06
N LYS A 20 -20.12 -11.95 -2.27
CA LYS A 20 -19.45 -11.84 -3.59
C LYS A 20 -18.74 -13.07 -4.15
N SER A 21 -18.99 -14.28 -3.66
CA SER A 21 -18.87 -15.42 -4.58
C SER A 21 -20.09 -15.39 -5.49
N GLN A 22 -19.92 -15.18 -6.79
CA GLN A 22 -21.02 -15.26 -7.78
C GLN A 22 -21.72 -16.64 -7.81
N ILE A 23 -21.24 -17.58 -6.99
CA ILE A 23 -21.83 -18.88 -6.73
C ILE A 23 -22.16 -18.90 -5.22
N PRO A 24 -23.45 -18.98 -4.82
CA PRO A 24 -23.77 -19.15 -3.42
C PRO A 24 -23.15 -20.48 -2.93
N PRO A 25 -22.45 -20.49 -1.79
CA PRO A 25 -21.87 -21.73 -1.27
C PRO A 25 -22.98 -22.77 -1.12
N LEU A 26 -22.77 -23.96 -1.67
CA LEU A 26 -23.70 -25.08 -1.54
C LEU A 26 -23.36 -25.82 -0.24
N ASP A 27 -24.31 -25.90 0.68
CA ASP A 27 -24.21 -26.84 1.80
C ASP A 27 -24.75 -28.19 1.33
N ILE A 28 -24.00 -29.26 1.63
CA ILE A 28 -24.41 -30.62 1.34
C ILE A 28 -25.12 -31.15 2.59
N GLU A 29 -26.45 -31.28 2.52
CA GLU A 29 -27.20 -31.98 3.55
C GLU A 29 -27.40 -33.44 3.14
N THR A 30 -27.11 -34.35 4.05
CA THR A 30 -27.49 -35.76 3.92
C THR A 30 -28.97 -35.91 4.25
N SER A 31 -29.79 -36.25 3.26
CA SER A 31 -31.19 -36.60 3.52
C SER A 31 -31.28 -37.95 4.26
N LYS A 32 -32.44 -38.26 4.84
CA LYS A 32 -32.73 -39.50 5.59
C LYS A 32 -32.40 -40.79 4.83
N ASN A 33 -32.19 -40.72 3.51
CA ASN A 33 -31.83 -41.86 2.65
C ASN A 33 -30.38 -41.82 2.13
N ASN A 34 -29.43 -41.17 2.83
CA ASN A 34 -28.02 -41.01 2.38
C ASN A 34 -27.85 -40.34 1.00
N THR A 35 -28.86 -39.60 0.55
CA THR A 35 -28.77 -38.78 -0.66
C THR A 35 -28.23 -37.41 -0.29
N TYR A 36 -27.13 -37.04 -0.92
CA TYR A 36 -26.52 -35.71 -0.80
C TYR A 36 -27.30 -34.73 -1.66
N VAL A 37 -28.09 -33.86 -1.01
CA VAL A 37 -28.80 -32.79 -1.72
C VAL A 37 -28.04 -31.50 -1.48
N ALA A 38 -27.56 -30.90 -2.55
CA ALA A 38 -26.95 -29.58 -2.49
C ALA A 38 -28.05 -28.54 -2.21
N LYS A 39 -28.05 -27.95 -1.03
CA LYS A 39 -28.89 -26.80 -0.71
C LYS A 39 -28.08 -25.52 -0.86
N ILE A 40 -28.67 -24.53 -1.49
CA ILE A 40 -28.15 -23.16 -1.49
C ILE A 40 -28.07 -22.73 -0.04
N LYS A 41 -26.86 -22.43 0.46
CA LYS A 41 -26.69 -21.87 1.81
C LYS A 41 -27.47 -20.57 1.84
N THR A 42 -28.57 -20.54 2.59
CA THR A 42 -29.36 -19.33 2.78
C THR A 42 -28.42 -18.25 3.32
N GLN A 43 -28.26 -17.17 2.55
CA GLN A 43 -27.49 -16.00 2.97
C GLN A 43 -28.05 -15.57 4.33
N GLN A 44 -27.25 -15.70 5.39
CA GLN A 44 -27.56 -15.09 6.66
C GLN A 44 -27.47 -13.58 6.44
N THR A 45 -28.60 -12.97 6.06
CA THR A 45 -28.75 -11.52 6.07
C THR A 45 -28.49 -11.08 7.51
N GLU A 46 -27.40 -10.32 7.72
CA GLU A 46 -27.13 -9.75 9.02
C GLU A 46 -28.38 -9.00 9.51
N SER A 47 -28.82 -9.27 10.74
CA SER A 47 -29.98 -8.60 11.30
C SER A 47 -29.77 -7.09 11.26
N THR A 48 -30.84 -6.35 10.96
CA THR A 48 -30.83 -4.88 10.95
C THR A 48 -30.27 -4.30 12.24
N VAL A 49 -30.56 -4.96 13.38
CA VAL A 49 -30.03 -4.65 14.70
C VAL A 49 -28.50 -4.68 14.73
N LYS A 50 -27.86 -5.72 14.19
CA LYS A 50 -26.39 -5.85 14.16
C LYS A 50 -25.76 -4.72 13.35
N LYS A 51 -26.36 -4.34 12.22
CA LYS A 51 -25.90 -3.21 11.39
C LYS A 51 -25.93 -1.90 12.17
N VAL A 52 -27.03 -1.63 12.90
CA VAL A 52 -27.16 -0.42 13.73
C VAL A 52 -26.07 -0.37 14.80
N PHE A 53 -25.81 -1.47 15.51
CA PHE A 53 -24.74 -1.52 16.51
C PHE A 53 -23.36 -1.26 15.91
N ILE A 54 -23.06 -1.80 14.72
CA ILE A 54 -21.81 -1.52 14.01
C ILE A 54 -21.69 -0.03 13.68
N TYR A 55 -22.76 0.63 13.23
CA TYR A 55 -22.74 2.07 12.97
C TYR A 55 -22.46 2.89 14.23
N ILE A 56 -23.18 2.61 15.32
CA ILE A 56 -22.99 3.28 16.61
C ILE A 56 -21.55 3.10 17.10
N TYR A 57 -21.02 1.89 17.02
CA TYR A 57 -19.65 1.59 17.44
C TYR A 57 -18.60 2.40 16.65
N ASN A 58 -18.77 2.49 15.34
CA ASN A 58 -17.86 3.27 14.50
C ASN A 58 -17.95 4.78 14.79
N ILE A 59 -19.14 5.31 15.10
CA ILE A 59 -19.31 6.70 15.54
C ILE A 59 -18.53 6.93 16.84
N ILE A 60 -18.62 6.00 17.80
CA ILE A 60 -17.88 6.08 19.06
C ILE A 60 -16.37 6.13 18.81
N ILE A 61 -15.83 5.27 17.93
CA ILE A 61 -14.40 5.27 17.58
C ILE A 61 -13.99 6.61 16.98
N ILE A 62 -14.77 7.13 16.02
CA ILE A 62 -14.49 8.44 15.39
C ILE A 62 -14.50 9.55 16.44
N CYS A 63 -15.46 9.55 17.36
CA CYS A 63 -15.53 10.53 18.46
C CYS A 63 -14.31 10.44 19.38
N ILE A 64 -13.84 9.23 19.71
CA ILE A 64 -12.66 9.02 20.55
C ILE A 64 -11.39 9.58 19.89
N ILE A 65 -11.19 9.30 18.60
CA ILE A 65 -10.02 9.79 17.84
C ILE A 65 -10.08 11.32 17.70
N MET A 66 -11.25 11.86 17.38
CA MET A 66 -11.42 13.28 17.07
C MET A 66 -11.62 14.17 18.29
N ILE A 67 -11.63 13.64 19.52
CA ILE A 67 -11.95 14.43 20.72
C ILE A 67 -11.01 15.62 20.95
N GLN A 68 -9.77 15.52 20.48
CA GLN A 68 -8.78 16.60 20.60
C GLN A 68 -9.09 17.79 19.67
N VAL A 69 -9.77 17.54 18.54
CA VAL A 69 -9.97 18.56 17.48
C VAL A 69 -10.87 19.71 17.94
N PRO A 70 -12.08 19.48 18.51
CA PRO A 70 -12.91 20.57 19.01
C PRO A 70 -12.20 21.43 20.06
N TYR A 71 -11.43 20.81 20.96
CA TYR A 71 -10.68 21.54 21.99
C TYR A 71 -9.58 22.40 21.37
N ALA A 72 -8.82 21.87 20.43
CA ALA A 72 -7.78 22.62 19.73
C ALA A 72 -8.35 23.81 18.95
N VAL A 73 -9.54 23.66 18.34
CA VAL A 73 -10.25 24.78 17.69
C VAL A 73 -10.61 25.86 18.71
N TYR A 74 -11.17 25.47 19.86
CA TYR A 74 -11.48 26.43 20.93
C TYR A 74 -10.23 27.18 21.42
N MET A 75 -9.14 26.47 21.70
CA MET A 75 -7.88 27.08 22.14
C MET A 75 -7.25 27.96 21.07
N SER A 76 -7.31 27.55 19.81
CA SER A 76 -6.83 28.36 18.68
C SER A 76 -7.57 29.70 18.57
N ILE A 77 -8.89 29.71 18.77
CA ILE A 77 -9.70 30.95 18.80
C ILE A 77 -9.31 31.81 20.00
N LYS A 78 -9.20 31.21 21.19
CA LYS A 78 -8.85 31.92 22.44
C LYS A 78 -7.46 32.56 22.37
N ASN A 79 -6.47 31.80 21.88
CA ASN A 79 -5.07 32.21 21.85
C ASN A 79 -4.69 32.96 20.57
N LYS A 80 -5.60 33.07 19.58
CA LYS A 80 -5.35 33.63 18.25
C LYS A 80 -4.14 32.99 17.55
N SER A 81 -3.97 31.68 17.71
CA SER A 81 -2.84 30.91 17.17
C SER A 81 -3.32 29.67 16.44
N VAL A 82 -2.80 29.43 15.23
CA VAL A 82 -3.13 28.23 14.44
C VAL A 82 -2.35 26.97 14.89
N ILE A 83 -1.39 27.13 15.80
CA ILE A 83 -0.49 26.04 16.23
C ILE A 83 -1.29 24.90 16.86
N ASP A 84 -2.28 25.20 17.69
CA ASP A 84 -3.10 24.19 18.37
C ASP A 84 -3.89 23.33 17.37
N ILE A 85 -4.49 23.96 16.35
CA ILE A 85 -5.16 23.23 15.24
C ILE A 85 -4.13 22.40 14.47
N GLY A 86 -2.97 22.98 14.17
CA GLY A 86 -1.88 22.32 13.46
C GLY A 86 -1.38 21.04 14.14
N ARG A 87 -1.27 21.04 15.47
CA ARG A 87 -0.91 19.87 16.28
C ARG A 87 -1.92 18.73 16.17
N THR A 88 -3.19 19.05 15.92
CA THR A 88 -4.24 18.03 15.72
C THR A 88 -4.29 17.43 14.31
N LEU A 89 -3.48 17.92 13.35
CA LEU A 89 -3.41 17.34 12.00
C LEU A 89 -3.04 15.85 12.01
N PHE A 90 -2.30 15.40 13.03
CA PHE A 90 -2.01 13.97 13.20
C PHE A 90 -3.27 13.13 13.48
N GLN A 91 -4.28 13.67 14.15
CA GLN A 91 -5.55 12.98 14.36
C GLN A 91 -6.33 12.81 13.04
N PHE A 92 -6.19 13.76 12.12
CA PHE A 92 -6.73 13.60 10.77
C PHE A 92 -6.03 12.49 9.98
N VAL A 93 -4.73 12.26 10.18
CA VAL A 93 -4.03 11.08 9.63
C VAL A 93 -4.73 9.82 10.10
N ILE A 94 -4.93 9.66 11.41
CA ILE A 94 -5.53 8.47 12.02
C ILE A 94 -6.97 8.28 11.54
N LEU A 95 -7.76 9.36 11.47
CA LEU A 95 -9.14 9.31 10.99
C LEU A 95 -9.23 8.86 9.52
N LEU A 96 -8.39 9.41 8.64
CA LEU A 96 -8.39 9.05 7.23
C LEU A 96 -7.87 7.63 7.03
N GLN A 97 -6.84 7.24 7.78
CA GLN A 97 -6.37 5.87 7.85
C GLN A 97 -7.50 4.91 8.25
N TYR A 98 -8.26 5.24 9.29
CA TYR A 98 -9.41 4.46 9.72
C TYR A 98 -10.48 4.34 8.62
N TYR A 99 -10.86 5.45 8.00
CA TYR A 99 -11.88 5.48 6.95
C TYR A 99 -11.48 4.66 5.72
N TYR A 100 -10.27 4.91 5.18
CA TYR A 100 -9.77 4.20 4.00
C TYR A 100 -9.43 2.75 4.30
N GLY A 101 -8.88 2.46 5.49
CA GLY A 101 -8.67 1.12 6.00
C GLY A 101 -9.97 0.33 5.98
N LYS A 102 -11.02 0.84 6.64
CA LYS A 102 -12.35 0.19 6.67
C LYS A 102 -12.89 -0.11 5.27
N LYS A 103 -12.78 0.85 4.34
CA LYS A 103 -13.17 0.64 2.93
C LYS A 103 -12.36 -0.49 2.29
N TYR A 104 -11.05 -0.52 2.52
CA TYR A 104 -10.16 -1.55 2.01
C TYR A 104 -10.49 -2.96 2.54
N PHE A 105 -10.66 -3.12 3.85
CA PHE A 105 -10.97 -4.42 4.47
C PHE A 105 -12.31 -5.01 4.06
N SER A 106 -13.25 -4.16 3.68
CA SER A 106 -14.55 -4.59 3.16
C SER A 106 -14.50 -5.08 1.71
N ASN A 107 -13.38 -4.89 1.02
CA ASN A 107 -13.23 -5.24 -0.39
C ASN A 107 -12.72 -6.68 -0.58
N ASN A 108 -13.19 -7.34 -1.64
CA ASN A 108 -12.77 -8.71 -2.02
C ASN A 108 -11.27 -8.82 -2.23
N HIS A 109 -10.64 -7.74 -2.68
CA HIS A 109 -9.21 -7.64 -2.88
C HIS A 109 -8.39 -8.08 -1.65
N PHE A 110 -8.83 -7.70 -0.44
CA PHE A 110 -8.18 -8.14 0.80
C PHE A 110 -8.33 -9.65 1.03
N TYR A 111 -9.50 -10.19 0.75
CA TYR A 111 -9.77 -11.62 0.89
C TYR A 111 -8.90 -12.45 -0.05
N GLU A 112 -8.91 -12.09 -1.34
CA GLU A 112 -8.21 -12.81 -2.40
C GLU A 112 -6.69 -12.82 -2.19
N ASN A 113 -6.09 -11.69 -1.84
CA ASN A 113 -4.63 -11.57 -1.76
C ASN A 113 -4.05 -12.01 -0.40
N ILE A 114 -4.80 -11.84 0.70
CA ILE A 114 -4.26 -12.06 2.06
C ILE A 114 -4.94 -13.23 2.77
N VAL A 115 -6.26 -13.38 2.64
CA VAL A 115 -6.99 -14.38 3.43
C VAL A 115 -6.82 -15.80 2.87
N CYS A 116 -6.76 -15.92 1.55
CA CYS A 116 -6.55 -17.21 0.88
C CYS A 116 -5.12 -17.74 1.01
N ASP A 117 -4.12 -16.86 1.16
CA ASP A 117 -2.73 -17.26 1.35
C ASP A 117 -2.42 -17.54 2.83
N LYS A 118 -2.21 -18.83 3.16
CA LYS A 118 -1.94 -19.27 4.53
C LYS A 118 -0.66 -18.66 5.12
N SER A 119 0.38 -18.47 4.31
CA SER A 119 1.68 -17.93 4.75
C SER A 119 1.53 -16.46 5.12
N LEU A 120 0.96 -15.66 4.21
CA LEU A 120 0.71 -14.24 4.44
C LEU A 120 -0.26 -14.00 5.60
N MET A 121 -1.32 -14.80 5.69
CA MET A 121 -2.27 -14.74 6.81
C MET A 121 -1.60 -15.05 8.16
N ASN A 122 -0.62 -15.96 8.21
CA ASN A 122 0.11 -16.22 9.45
C ASN A 122 1.06 -15.07 9.82
N THR A 123 1.78 -14.53 8.84
CA THR A 123 2.62 -13.34 9.02
C THR A 123 1.80 -12.14 9.53
N MET A 124 0.64 -11.89 8.92
CA MET A 124 -0.33 -10.87 9.36
C MET A 124 -0.73 -11.04 10.83
N LYS A 125 -1.04 -12.26 11.27
CA LYS A 125 -1.45 -12.52 12.67
C LYS A 125 -0.34 -12.16 13.64
N ILE A 126 0.89 -12.60 13.37
CA ILE A 126 2.05 -12.36 14.24
C ILE A 126 2.28 -10.85 14.40
N PHE A 127 2.32 -10.12 13.28
CA PHE A 127 2.48 -8.67 13.31
C PHE A 127 1.33 -7.96 14.02
N ALA A 128 0.07 -8.37 13.79
CA ALA A 128 -1.07 -7.79 14.47
C ALA A 128 -0.96 -7.91 16.00
N TYR A 129 -0.48 -9.04 16.54
CA TYR A 129 -0.25 -9.18 17.98
C TYR A 129 0.85 -8.23 18.48
N ILE A 130 1.98 -8.17 17.78
CA ILE A 130 3.08 -7.27 18.13
C ILE A 130 2.56 -5.83 18.19
N PHE A 131 1.79 -5.41 17.19
CA PHE A 131 1.25 -4.05 17.11
C PHE A 131 0.22 -3.73 18.18
N VAL A 132 -0.64 -4.68 18.55
CA VAL A 132 -1.57 -4.51 19.69
C VAL A 132 -0.78 -4.34 20.98
N VAL A 133 0.23 -5.17 21.23
CA VAL A 133 1.07 -5.08 22.43
C VAL A 133 1.81 -3.74 22.49
N VAL A 134 2.45 -3.32 21.40
CA VAL A 134 3.14 -2.03 21.31
C VAL A 134 2.16 -0.87 21.56
N SER A 135 0.96 -0.93 20.97
CA SER A 135 -0.06 0.11 21.15
C SER A 135 -0.56 0.21 22.60
N ILE A 136 -0.73 -0.93 23.27
CA ILE A 136 -1.09 -0.99 24.70
C ILE A 136 0.03 -0.35 25.54
N ILE A 137 1.29 -0.73 25.30
CA ILE A 137 2.45 -0.19 26.03
C ILE A 137 2.54 1.33 25.85
N LEU A 138 2.46 1.83 24.61
CA LEU A 138 2.50 3.27 24.32
C LEU A 138 1.33 4.03 24.98
N SER A 139 0.13 3.41 25.02
CA SER A 139 -1.02 4.00 25.69
C SER A 139 -0.84 4.10 27.20
N PHE A 140 -0.24 3.09 27.82
CA PHE A 140 0.12 3.15 29.25
C PHE A 140 1.19 4.20 29.52
N ILE A 141 2.23 4.29 28.69
CA ILE A 141 3.28 5.31 28.81
C ILE A 141 2.66 6.71 28.76
N ASN A 142 1.81 7.00 27.77
CA ASN A 142 1.18 8.31 27.64
C ASN A 142 0.26 8.64 28.83
N THR A 143 -0.49 7.65 29.32
CA THR A 143 -1.35 7.82 30.50
C THR A 143 -0.52 8.08 31.76
N TYR A 144 0.59 7.37 31.92
CA TYR A 144 1.53 7.56 33.02
C TYR A 144 2.20 8.94 32.98
N LEU A 145 2.63 9.39 31.79
CA LEU A 145 3.23 10.72 31.60
C LEU A 145 2.26 11.84 32.02
N LEU A 146 0.96 11.72 31.75
CA LEU A 146 -0.04 12.67 32.24
C LEU A 146 -0.07 12.69 33.77
N GLY A 147 0.01 11.51 34.41
CA GLY A 147 -0.05 11.39 35.86
C GLY A 147 1.19 11.86 36.60
N THR A 148 2.36 11.86 35.97
CA THR A 148 3.58 12.45 36.53
C THR A 148 3.72 13.94 36.24
N GLY A 149 2.72 14.55 35.59
CA GLY A 149 2.68 16.00 35.32
C GLY A 149 3.42 16.43 34.06
N HIS A 150 3.81 15.50 33.18
CA HIS A 150 4.32 15.90 31.86
C HIS A 150 3.20 16.50 31.01
N TYR A 151 3.56 17.53 30.24
CA TYR A 151 2.65 18.19 29.34
C TYR A 151 2.25 17.26 28.18
N ILE A 152 0.96 17.03 28.03
CA ILE A 152 0.30 16.37 26.92
C ILE A 152 -0.74 17.34 26.39
N HIS A 153 -0.58 17.72 25.12
CA HIS A 153 -1.47 18.68 24.47
C HIS A 153 -2.94 18.29 24.63
N VAL A 154 -3.81 19.26 24.88
CA VAL A 154 -5.23 19.11 25.25
C VAL A 154 -5.46 18.51 26.64
N TYR A 155 -4.82 17.39 26.98
CA TYR A 155 -5.15 16.63 28.18
C TYR A 155 -4.63 17.28 29.47
N THR A 156 -3.44 17.89 29.47
CA THR A 156 -2.88 18.48 30.69
C THR A 156 -3.71 19.66 31.21
N GLU A 157 -4.20 20.52 30.32
CA GLU A 157 -5.03 21.66 30.72
C GLU A 157 -6.39 21.19 31.26
N VAL A 158 -7.05 20.26 30.57
CA VAL A 158 -8.34 19.70 31.01
C VAL A 158 -8.19 18.93 32.32
N PHE A 159 -7.08 18.23 32.51
CA PHE A 159 -6.75 17.51 33.74
C PHE A 159 -6.56 18.48 34.91
N ASN A 160 -5.77 19.54 34.73
CA ASN A 160 -5.48 20.53 35.77
C ASN A 160 -6.72 21.39 36.14
N MET A 161 -7.64 21.58 35.21
CA MET A 161 -8.92 22.28 35.47
C MET A 161 -9.94 21.41 36.22
N SER A 162 -9.68 20.10 36.38
CA SER A 162 -10.63 19.15 36.96
C SER A 162 -10.30 18.87 38.43
N PRO A 163 -11.06 19.43 39.40
CA PRO A 163 -10.79 19.24 40.83
C PRO A 163 -11.22 17.86 41.35
N ASN A 164 -12.11 17.16 40.63
CA ASN A 164 -12.70 15.91 41.07
C ASN A 164 -11.88 14.70 40.59
N LEU A 165 -11.55 13.78 41.50
CA LEU A 165 -10.87 12.52 41.20
C LEU A 165 -11.62 11.69 40.14
N SER A 166 -12.95 11.68 40.17
CA SER A 166 -13.77 10.97 39.19
C SER A 166 -13.56 11.49 37.76
N THR A 167 -13.49 12.81 37.58
CA THR A 167 -13.22 13.44 36.29
C THR A 167 -11.80 13.14 35.81
N GLN A 168 -10.82 13.15 36.71
CA GLN A 168 -9.43 12.77 36.39
C GLN A 168 -9.31 11.32 35.92
N ILE A 169 -10.01 10.38 36.57
CA ILE A 169 -10.07 8.97 36.13
C ILE A 169 -10.67 8.86 34.72
N VAL A 170 -11.74 9.61 34.43
CA VAL A 170 -12.34 9.62 33.09
C VAL A 170 -11.37 10.17 32.05
N ILE A 171 -10.60 11.21 32.36
CA ILE A 171 -9.58 11.78 31.46
C ILE A 171 -8.48 10.76 31.18
N TYR A 172 -8.00 10.02 32.19
CA TYR A 172 -7.03 8.94 31.98
C TYR A 172 -7.56 7.85 31.06
N LEU A 173 -8.80 7.38 31.30
CA LEU A 173 -9.43 6.37 30.44
C LEU A 173 -9.58 6.88 29.01
N LEU A 174 -10.00 8.14 28.84
CA LEU A 174 -10.17 8.74 27.52
C LEU A 174 -8.83 8.87 26.79
N LEU A 175 -7.76 9.29 27.46
CA LEU A 175 -6.42 9.35 26.89
C LEU A 175 -5.93 7.95 26.49
N PHE A 176 -6.14 6.95 27.35
CA PHE A 176 -5.78 5.58 27.08
C PHE A 176 -6.50 5.04 25.83
N PHE A 177 -7.83 5.23 25.74
CA PHE A 177 -8.61 4.79 24.58
C PHE A 177 -8.26 5.56 23.32
N ASN A 178 -7.99 6.86 23.41
CA ASN A 178 -7.52 7.63 22.26
C ASN A 178 -6.18 7.09 21.74
N CYS A 179 -5.20 6.88 22.62
CA CYS A 179 -3.88 6.36 22.24
C CYS A 179 -3.97 4.94 21.66
N ILE A 180 -4.74 4.05 22.28
CA ILE A 180 -4.79 2.64 21.84
C ILE A 180 -5.46 2.53 20.46
N TYR A 181 -6.56 3.24 20.22
CA TYR A 181 -7.20 3.25 18.90
C TYR A 181 -6.28 3.87 17.85
N SER A 182 -5.67 5.01 18.17
CA SER A 182 -4.74 5.70 17.29
C SER A 182 -3.60 4.80 16.84
N TYR A 183 -2.87 4.20 17.78
CA TYR A 183 -1.70 3.38 17.46
C TYR A 183 -2.06 2.06 16.79
N ILE A 184 -3.16 1.40 17.21
CA ILE A 184 -3.59 0.16 16.57
C ILE A 184 -4.03 0.42 15.12
N ILE A 185 -4.86 1.43 14.86
CA ILE A 185 -5.32 1.75 13.50
C ILE A 185 -4.12 2.03 12.60
N PHE A 186 -3.20 2.88 13.09
CA PHE A 186 -2.04 3.31 12.33
C PHE A 186 -1.11 2.13 11.97
N THR A 187 -0.81 1.26 12.93
CA THR A 187 0.09 0.11 12.74
C THR A 187 -0.54 -1.05 11.97
N VAL A 188 -1.82 -1.36 12.18
CA VAL A 188 -2.52 -2.42 11.45
C VAL A 188 -2.65 -2.07 9.97
N ASN A 189 -3.00 -0.82 9.66
CA ASN A 189 -3.04 -0.37 8.28
C ASN A 189 -1.64 -0.38 7.65
N ALA A 190 -0.61 -0.03 8.42
CA ALA A 190 0.76 -0.09 7.95
C ALA A 190 1.17 -1.51 7.54
N CYS A 191 0.89 -2.47 8.41
CA CYS A 191 1.15 -3.89 8.19
C CYS A 191 0.54 -4.42 6.89
N ILE A 192 -0.71 -4.06 6.63
CA ILE A 192 -1.49 -4.57 5.50
C ILE A 192 -1.03 -3.98 4.19
N PHE A 193 -0.72 -2.68 4.21
CA PHE A 193 -0.11 -2.04 3.07
C PHE A 193 1.19 -2.77 2.68
N SER A 194 2.08 -3.02 3.64
CA SER A 194 3.35 -3.72 3.40
C SER A 194 3.14 -5.15 2.91
N ILE A 195 2.24 -5.92 3.53
CA ILE A 195 2.02 -7.32 3.16
C ILE A 195 1.40 -7.45 1.76
N ASN A 196 0.50 -6.55 1.37
CA ASN A 196 -0.02 -6.53 0.00
C ASN A 196 1.09 -6.23 -1.02
N LEU A 197 1.97 -5.27 -0.74
CA LEU A 197 3.07 -4.97 -1.65
C LEU A 197 4.13 -6.08 -1.68
N VAL A 198 4.38 -6.77 -0.56
CA VAL A 198 5.24 -7.97 -0.56
C VAL A 198 4.61 -9.11 -1.36
N TYR A 199 3.29 -9.30 -1.29
CA TYR A 199 2.59 -10.27 -2.13
C TYR A 199 2.80 -9.96 -3.63
N HIS A 200 2.62 -8.70 -4.03
CA HIS A 200 2.89 -8.28 -5.40
C HIS A 200 4.36 -8.45 -5.78
N LYS A 201 5.29 -8.05 -4.90
CA LYS A 201 6.73 -8.26 -5.11
C LYS A 201 7.05 -9.72 -5.42
N ASN A 202 6.52 -10.63 -4.61
CA ASN A 202 6.75 -12.07 -4.76
C ASN A 202 6.12 -12.59 -6.05
N THR A 203 4.89 -12.18 -6.37
CA THR A 203 4.20 -12.56 -7.61
C THR A 203 4.98 -12.11 -8.85
N VAL A 204 5.45 -10.86 -8.84
CA VAL A 204 6.26 -10.26 -9.90
C VAL A 204 7.63 -10.97 -9.99
N ALA A 205 8.28 -11.27 -8.87
CA ALA A 205 9.57 -11.97 -8.86
C ALA A 205 9.44 -13.41 -9.40
N THR A 206 8.42 -14.16 -8.97
CA THR A 206 8.16 -15.52 -9.46
C THR A 206 7.88 -15.51 -10.96
N TYR A 207 7.12 -14.54 -11.45
CA TYR A 207 6.90 -14.40 -12.89
C TYR A 207 8.19 -14.04 -13.65
N SER A 208 9.03 -13.15 -13.10
CA SER A 208 10.35 -12.87 -13.69
C SER A 208 11.18 -14.15 -13.85
N THR A 209 11.21 -15.01 -12.83
CA THR A 209 11.92 -16.30 -12.91
C THR A 209 11.28 -17.26 -13.92
N MET A 210 9.95 -17.32 -13.99
CA MET A 210 9.24 -18.14 -14.99
C MET A 210 9.51 -17.64 -16.41
N LEU A 211 9.57 -16.32 -16.61
CA LEU A 211 9.88 -15.70 -17.90
C LEU A 211 11.28 -16.11 -18.37
N ASP A 212 12.28 -16.07 -17.47
CA ASP A 212 13.64 -16.53 -17.75
C ASP A 212 13.70 -18.03 -18.13
N ASP A 213 12.87 -18.86 -17.50
CA ASP A 213 12.76 -20.28 -17.83
C ASP A 213 12.02 -20.54 -19.16
N TYR A 214 11.02 -19.71 -19.50
CA TYR A 214 10.32 -19.77 -20.79
C TYR A 214 11.23 -19.41 -21.97
N ILE A 215 12.21 -18.53 -21.76
CA ILE A 215 13.25 -18.23 -22.74
C ILE A 215 14.14 -19.46 -22.97
N LYS A 216 14.47 -20.22 -21.91
CA LYS A 216 15.38 -21.38 -21.98
C LYS A 216 14.73 -22.67 -22.50
N ASN A 217 13.43 -22.88 -22.24
CA ASN A 217 12.75 -24.15 -22.53
C ASN A 217 12.01 -24.16 -23.88
N SER A 218 12.01 -25.28 -24.60
CA SER A 218 11.43 -25.45 -25.95
C SER A 218 9.90 -25.67 -25.96
N MET A 219 9.11 -24.70 -25.52
CA MET A 219 7.65 -24.67 -25.81
C MET A 219 7.36 -24.06 -27.19
N SER A 220 6.19 -24.39 -27.78
CA SER A 220 5.69 -23.74 -29.00
C SER A 220 5.50 -22.23 -28.81
N THR A 221 6.07 -21.42 -29.70
CA THR A 221 6.13 -19.94 -29.63
C THR A 221 4.77 -19.25 -29.46
N LEU A 222 3.72 -19.73 -30.14
CA LEU A 222 2.37 -19.15 -30.06
C LEU A 222 1.70 -19.35 -28.69
N LYS A 223 1.89 -20.53 -28.06
CA LYS A 223 1.40 -20.76 -26.67
C LYS A 223 2.20 -19.94 -25.66
N LYS A 224 3.52 -19.79 -25.85
CA LYS A 224 4.36 -18.96 -24.98
C LYS A 224 3.86 -17.51 -24.95
N LEU A 225 3.61 -16.93 -26.12
CA LEU A 225 3.26 -15.52 -26.22
C LEU A 225 1.88 -15.19 -25.63
N ASN A 226 0.89 -16.06 -25.84
CA ASN A 226 -0.43 -15.92 -25.22
C ASN A 226 -0.39 -16.07 -23.69
N ILE A 227 0.38 -17.03 -23.16
CA ILE A 227 0.55 -17.21 -21.70
C ILE A 227 1.21 -15.97 -21.09
N ILE A 228 2.31 -15.50 -21.68
CA ILE A 228 3.05 -14.30 -21.22
C ILE A 228 2.12 -13.08 -21.20
N THR A 229 1.34 -12.87 -22.26
CA THR A 229 0.44 -11.72 -22.39
C THR A 229 -0.68 -11.73 -21.35
N ILE A 230 -1.33 -12.90 -21.16
CA ILE A 230 -2.43 -13.04 -20.19
C ILE A 230 -1.91 -12.86 -18.76
N GLU A 231 -0.81 -13.52 -18.40
CA GLU A 231 -0.26 -13.45 -17.05
C GLU A 231 0.27 -12.04 -16.71
N TYR A 232 0.97 -11.38 -17.64
CA TYR A 232 1.43 -10.00 -17.46
C TYR A 232 0.25 -9.04 -17.29
N SER A 233 -0.79 -9.15 -18.14
CA SER A 233 -1.97 -8.29 -18.06
C SER A 233 -2.72 -8.48 -16.74
N GLN A 234 -2.88 -9.72 -16.27
CA GLN A 234 -3.56 -10.01 -15.00
C GLN A 234 -2.76 -9.48 -13.81
N MET A 235 -1.43 -9.62 -13.85
CA MET A 235 -0.56 -9.12 -12.80
C MET A 235 -0.60 -7.59 -12.71
N LYS A 236 -0.47 -6.92 -13.87
CA LYS A 236 -0.59 -5.47 -13.97
C LYS A 236 -1.94 -4.99 -13.42
N PHE A 237 -3.04 -5.58 -13.87
CA PHE A 237 -4.39 -5.21 -13.40
C PHE A 237 -4.56 -5.38 -11.88
N LYS A 238 -4.08 -6.50 -11.30
CA LYS A 238 -4.13 -6.72 -9.85
C LYS A 238 -3.32 -5.70 -9.07
N TYR A 239 -2.12 -5.36 -9.55
CA TYR A 239 -1.28 -4.34 -8.94
C TYR A 239 -1.92 -2.95 -9.04
N GLU A 240 -2.42 -2.55 -10.21
CA GLU A 240 -3.08 -1.25 -10.40
C GLU A 240 -4.33 -1.09 -9.52
N ASN A 241 -5.13 -2.14 -9.37
CA ASN A 241 -6.24 -2.15 -8.43
C ASN A 241 -5.78 -1.96 -6.96
N THR A 242 -4.62 -2.53 -6.60
CA THR A 242 -4.02 -2.32 -5.27
C THR A 242 -3.59 -0.86 -5.08
N VAL A 243 -2.94 -0.29 -6.09
CA VAL A 243 -2.51 1.11 -6.08
C VAL A 243 -3.72 2.02 -5.93
N ASP A 244 -4.82 1.76 -6.63
CA ASP A 244 -6.05 2.56 -6.54
C ASP A 244 -6.69 2.56 -5.17
N LEU A 245 -6.71 1.39 -4.53
CA LEU A 245 -7.29 1.26 -3.21
C LEU A 245 -6.41 1.85 -2.10
N LEU A 246 -5.09 1.80 -2.26
CA LEU A 246 -4.13 2.19 -1.22
C LEU A 246 -3.54 3.60 -1.40
N THR A 247 -3.66 4.22 -2.59
CA THR A 247 -3.10 5.56 -2.85
C THR A 247 -3.68 6.63 -1.94
N LEU A 248 -4.99 6.60 -1.66
CA LEU A 248 -5.62 7.58 -0.77
C LEU A 248 -5.11 7.44 0.68
N LEU A 249 -4.86 6.21 1.12
CA LEU A 249 -4.30 5.91 2.43
C LEU A 249 -2.86 6.43 2.53
N PHE A 250 -2.04 6.17 1.51
CA PHE A 250 -0.66 6.64 1.44
C PHE A 250 -0.55 8.17 1.31
N SER A 251 -1.33 8.79 0.42
CA SER A 251 -1.29 10.24 0.16
C SER A 251 -1.82 11.05 1.34
N SER A 252 -2.87 10.57 2.03
CA SER A 252 -3.38 11.26 3.23
C SER A 252 -2.39 11.19 4.38
N LEU A 253 -1.73 10.04 4.58
CA LEU A 253 -0.67 9.91 5.58
C LEU A 253 0.46 10.91 5.33
N ASN A 254 0.95 10.96 4.09
CA ASN A 254 2.04 11.88 3.73
C ASN A 254 1.63 13.35 3.92
N PHE A 255 0.47 13.75 3.40
CA PHE A 255 0.07 15.15 3.48
C PHE A 255 -0.17 15.63 4.92
N PHE A 256 -1.02 14.94 5.66
CA PHE A 256 -1.35 15.36 7.03
C PHE A 256 -0.19 15.09 7.99
N GLY A 257 0.61 14.05 7.76
CA GLY A 257 1.79 13.74 8.56
C GLY A 257 2.88 14.79 8.43
N PHE A 258 3.26 15.18 7.20
CA PHE A 258 4.23 16.27 7.00
C PHE A 258 3.70 17.62 7.50
N SER A 259 2.41 17.89 7.29
CA SER A 259 1.79 19.11 7.83
C SER A 259 1.84 19.12 9.36
N ALA A 260 1.56 17.99 10.03
CA ALA A 260 1.66 17.88 11.48
C ALA A 260 3.11 18.07 11.97
N ILE A 261 4.10 17.49 11.28
CA ILE A 261 5.53 17.69 11.60
C ILE A 261 5.90 19.16 11.56
N TYR A 262 5.47 19.89 10.54
CA TYR A 262 5.71 21.34 10.43
C TYR A 262 5.21 22.09 11.68
N PHE A 263 3.99 21.79 12.13
CA PHE A 263 3.45 22.42 13.34
C PHE A 263 4.12 21.94 14.63
N TYR A 264 4.56 20.69 14.71
CA TYR A 264 5.34 20.20 15.84
C TYR A 264 6.72 20.86 15.93
N ILE A 265 7.40 21.09 14.80
CA ILE A 265 8.67 21.83 14.77
C ILE A 265 8.45 23.29 15.21
N ASN A 266 7.38 23.93 14.75
CA ASN A 266 7.04 25.28 15.22
C ASN A 266 6.72 25.31 16.72
N ALA A 267 6.01 24.29 17.23
CA ALA A 267 5.74 24.15 18.66
C ALA A 267 7.02 23.85 19.48
N PHE A 268 7.97 23.13 18.88
CA PHE A 268 9.31 22.87 19.43
C PHE A 268 10.09 24.17 19.63
N ASN A 269 10.12 25.06 18.63
CA ASN A 269 10.77 26.37 18.72
C ASN A 269 10.19 27.27 19.82
N LEU A 270 8.95 27.00 20.26
CA LEU A 270 8.27 27.70 21.35
C LEU A 270 8.41 27.00 22.71
N GLY A 271 9.19 25.91 22.80
CA GLY A 271 9.39 25.14 24.04
C GLY A 271 8.14 24.38 24.53
N SER A 272 7.15 24.15 23.65
CA SER A 272 5.81 23.64 24.01
C SER A 272 5.51 22.22 23.49
N ILE A 273 6.53 21.50 23.03
CA ILE A 273 6.39 20.14 22.51
C ILE A 273 6.21 19.13 23.65
N SER A 274 5.31 18.19 23.46
CA SER A 274 5.07 17.06 24.36
C SER A 274 5.86 15.82 23.92
N ALA A 275 6.20 14.95 24.87
CA ALA A 275 6.83 13.66 24.56
C ALA A 275 5.97 12.79 23.61
N VAL A 276 4.64 12.90 23.70
CA VAL A 276 3.69 12.20 22.83
C VAL A 276 3.84 12.61 21.37
N GLU A 277 4.13 13.88 21.10
CA GLU A 277 4.31 14.38 19.74
C GLU A 277 5.62 13.87 19.15
N ILE A 278 6.69 13.78 19.95
CA ILE A 278 7.95 13.17 19.53
C ILE A 278 7.72 11.69 19.16
N ILE A 279 6.98 10.94 20.00
CA ILE A 279 6.61 9.55 19.71
C ILE A 279 5.82 9.46 18.39
N ASN A 280 4.87 10.36 18.17
CA ASN A 280 4.07 10.39 16.94
C ASN A 280 4.93 10.68 15.69
N ILE A 281 5.91 11.60 15.78
CA ILE A 281 6.86 11.87 14.69
C ILE A 281 7.69 10.62 14.39
N ILE A 282 8.25 9.96 15.41
CA ILE A 282 9.05 8.74 15.23
C ILE A 282 8.22 7.64 14.58
N MET A 283 7.00 7.40 15.09
CA MET A 283 6.08 6.40 14.54
C MET A 283 5.72 6.70 13.08
N PHE A 284 5.46 7.97 12.76
CA PHE A 284 5.20 8.40 11.39
C PHE A 284 6.39 8.11 10.46
N LEU A 285 7.61 8.48 10.85
CA LEU A 285 8.80 8.26 10.03
C LEU A 285 9.08 6.78 9.80
N ILE A 286 8.88 5.93 10.81
CA ILE A 286 9.02 4.48 10.68
C ILE A 286 7.99 3.94 9.68
N ILE A 287 6.73 4.34 9.80
CA ILE A 287 5.65 3.84 8.93
C ILE A 287 5.79 4.35 7.50
N ASP A 288 6.14 5.62 7.32
CA ASP A 288 6.42 6.17 6.01
C ASP A 288 7.62 5.44 5.37
N GLY A 289 8.71 5.25 6.10
CA GLY A 289 9.85 4.45 5.63
C GLY A 289 9.47 3.02 5.20
N ILE A 290 8.58 2.36 5.96
CA ILE A 290 8.04 1.04 5.62
C ILE A 290 7.22 1.09 4.32
N TYR A 291 6.38 2.11 4.12
CA TYR A 291 5.59 2.29 2.90
C TYR A 291 6.48 2.46 1.68
N LEU A 292 7.48 3.31 1.82
CA LEU A 292 8.38 3.65 0.73
C LEU A 292 9.24 2.46 0.33
N TYR A 293 9.81 1.74 1.30
CA TYR A 293 10.52 0.50 1.03
C TYR A 293 9.64 -0.52 0.31
N ALA A 294 8.39 -0.69 0.74
CA ALA A 294 7.47 -1.63 0.12
C ALA A 294 7.15 -1.25 -1.34
N ILE A 295 6.89 0.03 -1.62
CA ILE A 295 6.63 0.55 -2.98
C ILE A 295 7.87 0.34 -3.88
N MET A 296 9.05 0.74 -3.41
CA MET A 296 10.30 0.62 -4.17
C MET A 296 10.60 -0.84 -4.55
N SER A 297 10.31 -1.77 -3.65
CA SER A 297 10.59 -3.19 -3.86
C SER A 297 9.79 -3.84 -5.00
N VAL A 298 8.60 -3.31 -5.32
CA VAL A 298 7.81 -3.78 -6.46
C VAL A 298 8.26 -3.09 -7.75
N SER A 299 8.54 -1.79 -7.69
CA SER A 299 8.99 -0.98 -8.83
C SER A 299 10.24 -1.56 -9.50
N SER A 300 11.23 -2.01 -8.73
CA SER A 300 12.45 -2.62 -9.29
C SER A 300 12.16 -3.88 -10.12
N ASN A 301 11.24 -4.72 -9.66
CA ASN A 301 10.90 -5.97 -10.33
C ASN A 301 10.05 -5.73 -11.58
N ILE A 302 9.15 -4.73 -11.56
CA ILE A 302 8.38 -4.31 -12.74
C ILE A 302 9.32 -3.81 -13.85
N LEU A 303 10.32 -2.99 -13.50
CA LEU A 303 11.32 -2.51 -14.45
C LEU A 303 12.11 -3.66 -15.07
N HIS A 304 12.51 -4.65 -14.25
CA HIS A 304 13.22 -5.84 -14.73
C HIS A 304 12.40 -6.65 -15.74
N ILE A 305 11.14 -6.98 -15.44
CA ILE A 305 10.27 -7.72 -16.36
C ILE A 305 10.05 -6.94 -17.66
N SER A 306 9.79 -5.64 -17.55
CA SER A 306 9.55 -4.80 -18.73
C SER A 306 10.79 -4.77 -19.62
N HIS A 307 11.98 -4.73 -19.02
CA HIS A 307 13.26 -4.83 -19.75
C HIS A 307 13.46 -6.20 -20.39
N ILE A 308 13.10 -7.30 -19.72
CA ILE A 308 13.22 -8.65 -20.30
C ILE A 308 12.27 -8.80 -21.50
N ILE A 309 10.99 -8.41 -21.38
CA ILE A 309 10.00 -8.53 -22.47
C ILE A 309 10.39 -7.67 -23.68
N LEU A 310 10.92 -6.47 -23.44
CA LEU A 310 11.40 -5.58 -24.51
C LEU A 310 12.80 -5.95 -25.03
N SER A 311 13.47 -6.93 -24.43
CA SER A 311 14.83 -7.30 -24.83
C SER A 311 14.87 -8.00 -26.19
N ASN A 312 15.96 -7.76 -26.92
CA ASN A 312 16.22 -8.41 -28.21
C ASN A 312 16.29 -9.95 -28.10
N ASN A 313 16.57 -10.51 -26.91
CA ASN A 313 16.64 -11.95 -26.69
C ASN A 313 15.25 -12.62 -26.71
N ILE A 314 14.24 -11.99 -26.10
CA ILE A 314 12.86 -12.47 -26.19
C ILE A 314 12.34 -12.37 -27.62
N ILE A 315 12.66 -11.27 -28.29
CA ILE A 315 12.28 -11.07 -29.69
C ILE A 315 12.90 -12.15 -30.59
N ALA A 316 14.21 -12.42 -30.44
CA ALA A 316 14.91 -13.43 -31.22
C ALA A 316 14.39 -14.87 -30.96
N THR A 317 13.97 -15.18 -29.73
CA THR A 317 13.43 -16.50 -29.37
C THR A 317 11.97 -16.69 -29.78
N LEU A 318 11.16 -15.63 -29.79
CA LEU A 318 9.77 -15.67 -30.27
C LEU A 318 9.68 -15.76 -31.79
N PHE A 319 10.56 -15.04 -32.49
CA PHE A 319 10.63 -14.98 -33.94
C PHE A 319 11.81 -15.78 -34.50
N GLU A 320 12.23 -16.84 -33.81
CA GLU A 320 13.30 -17.70 -34.28
C GLU A 320 12.86 -18.35 -35.60
N THR A 321 13.17 -17.63 -36.69
CA THR A 321 13.07 -18.10 -38.06
C THR A 321 13.76 -19.43 -38.10
N LYS A 322 13.03 -20.48 -38.48
CA LYS A 322 13.62 -21.64 -39.14
C LYS A 322 14.53 -21.07 -40.24
N ARG A 323 15.84 -20.98 -39.98
CA ARG A 323 16.86 -20.72 -41.00
C ARG A 323 16.92 -21.96 -41.88
N THR A 324 15.93 -22.09 -42.73
CA THR A 324 15.95 -22.85 -43.97
C THR A 324 15.61 -21.89 -45.10
N VAL A 325 16.25 -20.71 -45.08
CA VAL A 325 16.40 -19.90 -46.27
C VAL A 325 17.73 -20.31 -46.86
N GLN A 326 17.69 -21.14 -47.90
CA GLN A 326 18.77 -21.23 -48.87
C GLN A 326 19.19 -19.79 -49.18
N THR A 327 20.35 -19.39 -48.70
CA THR A 327 20.96 -18.11 -49.03
C THR A 327 21.20 -18.09 -50.53
N MET A 328 20.33 -17.43 -51.29
CA MET A 328 20.81 -16.83 -52.53
C MET A 328 21.76 -15.70 -52.11
N PRO A 329 23.01 -15.71 -52.59
CA PRO A 329 24.00 -14.74 -52.17
C PRO A 329 23.61 -13.38 -52.75
N ILE A 330 23.10 -12.48 -51.90
CA ILE A 330 23.02 -11.06 -52.25
C ILE A 330 24.44 -10.50 -52.13
N HIS A 331 24.98 -10.11 -53.27
CA HIS A 331 26.30 -9.51 -53.44
C HIS A 331 26.34 -8.15 -52.72
N ASN A 332 26.97 -8.09 -51.54
CA ASN A 332 27.19 -6.85 -50.81
C ASN A 332 28.25 -6.01 -51.53
N LYS A 333 27.82 -4.99 -52.28
CA LYS A 333 28.66 -3.86 -52.65
C LYS A 333 28.67 -2.85 -51.51
N THR A 334 29.78 -2.87 -50.77
CA THR A 334 30.48 -1.71 -50.16
C THR A 334 29.67 -0.44 -49.93
N LEU A 335 29.37 -0.14 -48.66
CA LEU A 335 29.41 1.22 -48.12
C LEU A 335 29.90 1.17 -46.65
N MET A 336 31.22 1.19 -46.51
CA MET A 336 31.88 1.76 -45.34
C MET A 336 31.84 3.28 -45.50
N SER A 337 31.19 3.99 -44.58
CA SER A 337 31.61 5.33 -44.16
C SER A 337 30.94 5.69 -42.84
N GLU A 338 31.77 5.73 -41.80
CA GLU A 338 31.82 6.78 -40.77
C GLU A 338 30.50 7.47 -40.38
N ASN A 339 30.05 7.22 -39.15
CA ASN A 339 29.94 8.27 -38.13
C ASN A 339 29.74 7.67 -36.73
N LYS A 340 30.68 7.98 -35.85
CA LYS A 340 30.56 7.83 -34.40
C LYS A 340 29.86 9.08 -33.88
N GLU A 341 28.56 9.02 -33.62
CA GLU A 341 27.89 9.88 -32.63
C GLU A 341 26.46 9.37 -32.39
N ASN A 342 26.03 9.43 -31.12
CA ASN A 342 24.73 9.04 -30.56
C ASN A 342 24.42 7.55 -30.41
N ASN A 343 24.88 6.97 -29.29
CA ASN A 343 24.52 5.63 -28.85
C ASN A 343 22.99 5.44 -28.65
N ASN A 344 22.20 6.48 -28.38
CA ASN A 344 20.75 6.33 -28.19
C ASN A 344 19.98 6.15 -29.52
N ASP A 345 20.45 6.74 -30.61
CA ASP A 345 19.81 6.58 -31.93
C ASP A 345 20.11 5.20 -32.54
N PHE A 346 21.28 4.62 -32.21
CA PHE A 346 21.66 3.27 -32.64
C PHE A 346 20.78 2.17 -32.02
N TYR A 347 20.34 2.33 -30.76
CA TYR A 347 19.41 1.37 -30.13
C TYR A 347 18.01 1.46 -30.72
N ILE A 348 17.51 2.66 -31.01
CA ILE A 348 16.18 2.86 -31.60
C ILE A 348 16.17 2.40 -33.07
N SER A 349 17.20 2.72 -33.85
CA SER A 349 17.38 2.23 -35.23
C SER A 349 17.43 0.71 -35.29
N ASN A 350 18.20 0.05 -34.40
CA ASN A 350 18.25 -1.41 -34.37
C ASN A 350 16.90 -2.03 -34.00
N ILE A 351 16.13 -1.43 -33.09
CA ILE A 351 14.79 -1.91 -32.76
C ILE A 351 13.86 -1.75 -33.98
N TYR A 352 13.91 -0.62 -34.69
CA TYR A 352 13.10 -0.40 -35.89
C TYR A 352 13.47 -1.37 -37.03
N ASP A 353 14.76 -1.57 -37.30
CA ASP A 353 15.23 -2.47 -38.35
C ASP A 353 14.98 -3.94 -38.00
N LEU A 354 15.12 -4.33 -36.73
CA LEU A 354 14.74 -5.66 -36.26
C LEU A 354 13.22 -5.87 -36.34
N THR A 355 12.41 -4.89 -35.91
CA THR A 355 10.94 -4.93 -35.99
C THR A 355 10.48 -5.01 -37.43
N ARG A 356 11.14 -4.27 -38.34
CA ARG A 356 10.89 -4.31 -39.79
C ARG A 356 11.28 -5.67 -40.38
N ASN A 357 12.42 -6.23 -40.01
CA ASN A 357 12.85 -7.55 -40.46
C ASN A 357 11.98 -8.69 -39.87
N ILE A 358 11.39 -8.49 -38.70
CA ILE A 358 10.40 -9.40 -38.09
C ILE A 358 9.04 -9.26 -38.78
N MET A 359 8.63 -8.04 -39.13
CA MET A 359 7.46 -7.76 -39.97
C MET A 359 7.54 -8.48 -41.31
N ILE A 360 8.73 -8.49 -41.92
CA ILE A 360 8.97 -9.10 -43.22
C ILE A 360 9.12 -10.63 -43.12
N SER A 361 9.56 -11.17 -41.97
CA SER A 361 9.80 -12.61 -41.78
C SER A 361 8.66 -13.38 -41.08
N SER A 362 7.69 -12.70 -40.46
CA SER A 362 6.56 -13.33 -39.77
C SER A 362 5.40 -13.64 -40.72
N ILE A 363 5.47 -14.82 -41.35
CA ILE A 363 4.45 -15.38 -42.25
C ILE A 363 3.16 -15.85 -41.50
N SER A 364 3.03 -15.61 -40.20
CA SER A 364 1.76 -15.78 -39.46
C SER A 364 1.29 -14.46 -38.85
N THR A 365 0.29 -13.85 -39.47
CA THR A 365 -0.39 -12.61 -39.02
C THR A 365 -0.83 -12.65 -37.56
N GLU A 366 -1.19 -13.83 -37.03
CA GLU A 366 -1.66 -14.01 -35.65
C GLU A 366 -0.57 -13.76 -34.59
N GLN A 367 0.63 -14.34 -34.75
CA GLN A 367 1.74 -14.16 -33.79
C GLN A 367 2.23 -12.71 -33.72
N MET A 368 2.18 -12.02 -34.86
CA MET A 368 2.61 -10.63 -34.94
C MET A 368 1.57 -9.70 -34.29
N VAL A 369 0.28 -9.97 -34.47
CA VAL A 369 -0.80 -9.24 -33.77
C VAL A 369 -0.67 -9.43 -32.26
N ASP A 370 -0.49 -10.66 -31.78
CA ASP A 370 -0.35 -10.93 -30.35
C ASP A 370 0.92 -10.27 -29.77
N TRP A 371 2.04 -10.24 -30.52
CA TRP A 371 3.26 -9.53 -30.10
C TRP A 371 3.06 -8.01 -30.04
N LEU A 372 2.35 -7.42 -31.01
CA LEU A 372 2.00 -5.99 -30.97
C LEU A 372 1.09 -5.67 -29.78
N ILE A 373 0.17 -6.57 -29.43
CA ILE A 373 -0.68 -6.45 -28.24
C ILE A 373 0.19 -6.49 -26.98
N LEU A 374 1.08 -7.48 -26.83
CA LEU A 374 2.01 -7.57 -25.70
C LEU A 374 2.89 -6.33 -25.58
N GLN A 375 3.46 -5.86 -26.69
CA GLN A 375 4.32 -4.69 -26.71
C GLN A 375 3.57 -3.43 -26.26
N LYS A 376 2.30 -3.27 -26.68
CA LYS A 376 1.45 -2.17 -26.23
C LYS A 376 1.20 -2.23 -24.72
N ILE A 377 0.82 -3.40 -24.20
CA ILE A 377 0.53 -3.60 -22.77
C ILE A 377 1.77 -3.33 -21.89
N VAL A 378 2.95 -3.72 -22.37
CA VAL A 378 4.24 -3.55 -21.66
C VAL A 378 4.76 -2.12 -21.75
N LYS A 379 4.53 -1.42 -22.87
CA LYS A 379 4.91 -0.01 -23.04
C LYS A 379 4.07 0.93 -22.16
N ASP A 380 2.81 0.58 -21.90
CA ASP A 380 1.98 1.34 -20.97
C ASP A 380 2.54 1.21 -19.54
N PRO A 381 3.03 2.29 -18.90
CA PRO A 381 3.63 2.21 -17.58
C PRO A 381 2.61 1.72 -16.55
N TRP A 382 3.07 0.94 -15.58
CA TRP A 382 2.23 0.50 -14.47
C TRP A 382 1.87 1.71 -13.62
N LYS A 383 0.63 1.74 -13.12
CA LYS A 383 0.18 2.82 -12.23
C LYS A 383 1.07 2.91 -10.98
N THR A 384 1.52 4.11 -10.63
CA THR A 384 2.33 4.37 -9.44
C THR A 384 1.52 5.07 -8.36
N PHE A 385 1.99 4.97 -7.11
CA PHE A 385 1.42 5.75 -6.02
C PHE A 385 1.62 7.24 -6.30
N THR A 386 0.61 8.05 -5.96
CA THR A 386 0.64 9.50 -6.17
C THR A 386 0.44 10.26 -4.87
N ILE A 387 1.07 11.44 -4.76
CA ILE A 387 0.78 12.45 -3.75
C ILE A 387 0.28 13.68 -4.51
N PHE A 388 -0.98 14.09 -4.29
CA PHE A 388 -1.61 15.19 -5.04
C PHE A 388 -1.54 15.05 -6.57
N GLY A 389 -1.65 13.82 -7.08
CA GLY A 389 -1.56 13.56 -8.53
C GLY A 389 -0.14 13.60 -9.09
N ILE A 390 0.87 13.92 -8.28
CA ILE A 390 2.28 13.81 -8.65
C ILE A 390 2.71 12.36 -8.45
N GLN A 391 3.13 11.72 -9.54
CA GLN A 391 3.71 10.38 -9.51
C GLN A 391 5.03 10.39 -8.75
N ILE A 392 5.24 9.35 -7.97
CA ILE A 392 6.39 9.27 -7.10
C ILE A 392 7.46 8.40 -7.76
N ASP A 393 8.50 9.05 -8.29
CA ASP A 393 9.70 8.36 -8.77
C ASP A 393 10.68 8.04 -7.64
N ASN A 394 11.35 6.89 -7.75
CA ASN A 394 12.22 6.31 -6.72
C ASN A 394 13.31 7.27 -6.19
N THR A 395 13.82 8.19 -7.03
CA THR A 395 14.90 9.14 -6.67
C THR A 395 14.39 10.41 -5.99
N ALA A 396 13.21 10.90 -6.37
CA ALA A 396 12.55 12.04 -5.74
C ALA A 396 12.03 11.68 -4.33
N LEU A 397 11.80 10.38 -4.10
CA LEU A 397 11.29 9.86 -2.84
C LEU A 397 12.33 9.83 -1.72
N LEU A 398 13.48 9.21 -2.00
CA LEU A 398 14.58 9.07 -1.05
C LEU A 398 15.15 10.43 -0.63
N SER A 399 15.26 11.36 -1.60
CA SER A 399 15.76 12.71 -1.36
C SER A 399 14.82 13.54 -0.47
N ARG A 400 13.50 13.34 -0.56
CA ARG A 400 12.51 14.00 0.32
C ARG A 400 12.55 13.46 1.74
N LEU A 401 12.60 12.13 1.91
CA LEU A 401 12.73 11.48 3.22
C LEU A 401 13.99 11.97 3.96
N LEU A 402 15.12 12.02 3.25
CA LEU A 402 16.37 12.56 3.78
C LEU A 402 16.26 14.05 4.12
N GLY A 403 15.62 14.87 3.28
CA GLY A 403 15.40 16.29 3.56
C GLY A 403 14.59 16.53 4.83
N ILE A 404 13.57 15.71 5.09
CA ILE A 404 12.74 15.79 6.30
C ILE A 404 13.51 15.34 7.53
N ILE A 405 14.23 14.21 7.47
CA ILE A 405 15.08 13.74 8.56
C ILE A 405 16.14 14.80 8.91
N ILE A 406 16.79 15.38 7.90
CA ILE A 406 17.78 16.44 8.07
C ILE A 406 17.14 17.70 8.69
N SER A 407 15.95 18.10 8.25
CA SER A 407 15.25 19.27 8.80
C SER A 407 14.87 19.08 10.28
N VAL A 408 14.42 17.87 10.65
CA VAL A 408 14.14 17.52 12.05
C VAL A 408 15.43 17.52 12.88
N LEU A 409 16.50 16.90 12.37
CA LEU A 409 17.80 16.86 13.07
C LEU A 409 18.43 18.25 13.24
N ILE A 410 18.32 19.12 12.23
CA ILE A 410 18.78 20.52 12.30
C ILE A 410 17.98 21.28 13.36
N SER A 411 16.66 21.11 13.38
CA SER A 411 15.80 21.76 14.39
C SER A 411 16.15 21.33 15.82
N ILE A 412 16.48 20.05 16.01
CA ILE A 412 16.95 19.52 17.31
C ILE A 412 18.35 20.07 17.67
N LYS A 413 19.26 20.18 16.71
CA LYS A 413 20.66 20.60 16.95
C LYS A 413 20.81 22.10 17.21
N ILE A 414 20.02 22.95 16.55
CA ILE A 414 20.05 24.41 16.74
C ILE A 414 19.64 24.81 18.17
N TYR A 415 18.84 24.01 18.86
CA TYR A 415 18.37 24.28 20.22
C TYR A 415 19.35 23.83 21.32
N ASN A 416 20.26 22.90 21.00
CA ASN A 416 21.31 22.46 21.94
C ASN A 416 22.57 23.36 21.91
N ILE A 417 22.52 24.46 21.15
CA ILE A 417 23.50 25.56 21.12
C ILE A 417 22.78 26.79 21.70
#